data_AF-A0A840RK19-F1
#
_entry.id   AF-A0A840RK19-F1
#
_cell.length_a   1.000
_cell.length_b   1.000
_cell.length_c   1.000
_cell.angle_alpha   90.00
_cell.angle_beta   90.00
_cell.angle_gamma   90.00
#
_symmetry.space_group_name_H-M   'P 1'
#
loop_
_entity.id
_entity.type
_entity.pdbx_description
1 polymer ?
#
loop_
_entity_poly.entity_id
_entity_poly.type
_entity_poly.pdbx_seq_one_letter_code
_entity_poly.pdbx_strand_id
1 'polypeptide(L)'
;MTRLQQPVTTSEAGGQAIDTVEAALDYVYEQFETHHAQIREVWADTYNALAQACDSGDDGEIEAARHKLLDAINLAHMGSA
;
A
#
# COMPACT_ATOMS: atom_id res chain seq x y z
N MET A 1 4.51 12.78 9.04
CA MET A 1 5.43 11.66 8.74
C MET A 1 5.28 10.54 9.74
N THR A 2 4.22 9.76 9.52
CA THR A 2 3.97 8.49 10.22
C THR A 2 4.79 7.42 9.52
N ARG A 3 5.69 6.78 10.27
CA ARG A 3 6.54 5.70 9.73
C ARG A 3 5.78 4.40 9.70
N LEU A 4 6.04 3.60 8.67
CA LEU A 4 5.68 2.18 8.71
C LEU A 4 6.61 1.49 9.71
N GLN A 5 6.07 0.56 10.49
CA GLN A 5 6.88 -0.21 11.44
C GLN A 5 8.01 -0.98 10.75
N GLN A 6 7.76 -1.42 9.51
CA GLN A 6 8.79 -1.99 8.64
C GLN A 6 8.59 -1.49 7.21
N PRO A 7 9.68 -1.24 6.48
CA PRO A 7 9.58 -0.86 5.09
C PRO A 7 8.94 -1.98 4.26
N VAL A 8 8.18 -1.59 3.24
CA VAL A 8 7.61 -2.47 2.24
C VAL A 8 8.43 -2.31 0.96
N THR A 9 8.99 -3.42 0.47
CA THR A 9 9.73 -3.42 -0.79
C THR A 9 8.79 -3.74 -1.93
N THR A 10 8.65 -2.82 -2.88
CA THR A 10 7.86 -3.05 -4.10
C THR A 10 8.71 -3.83 -5.11
N SER A 11 8.12 -4.79 -5.82
CA SER A 11 8.81 -5.58 -6.85
C SER A 11 9.04 -4.83 -8.18
N GLU A 12 8.61 -3.57 -8.28
CA GLU A 12 8.81 -2.76 -9.49
C GLU A 12 10.30 -2.44 -9.72
N ALA A 13 10.67 -2.26 -10.99
CA ALA A 13 12.05 -2.10 -11.45
C ALA A 13 12.76 -0.95 -10.71
N GLY A 14 13.53 -1.30 -9.66
CA GLY A 14 14.18 -0.33 -8.78
C GLY A 14 14.06 -0.66 -7.29
N GLY A 15 13.14 -1.54 -6.89
CA GLY A 15 13.04 -2.01 -5.50
C GLY A 15 12.80 -0.87 -4.51
N GLN A 16 11.85 0.02 -4.82
CA GLN A 16 11.56 1.15 -3.96
C GLN A 16 11.08 0.65 -2.59
N ALA A 17 11.80 1.03 -1.54
CA ALA A 17 11.41 0.76 -0.17
C ALA A 17 10.47 1.88 0.28
N ILE A 18 9.24 1.52 0.63
CA ILE A 18 8.26 2.41 1.21
C ILE A 18 8.38 2.30 2.72
N ASP A 19 8.91 3.33 3.40
CA ASP A 19 9.10 3.35 4.85
C ASP A 19 8.13 4.28 5.60
N THR A 20 7.29 5.03 4.88
CA THR A 20 6.29 5.94 5.47
C THR A 20 4.89 5.66 4.94
N VAL A 21 3.88 5.96 5.76
CA VAL A 21 2.47 5.83 5.37
C VAL A 21 2.14 6.80 4.22
N GLU A 22 2.75 7.98 4.21
CA GLU A 22 2.58 8.96 3.13
C GLU A 22 3.12 8.43 1.79
N ALA A 23 4.32 7.85 1.77
CA ALA A 23 4.85 7.20 0.56
C ALA A 23 4.01 5.98 0.14
N ALA A 24 3.43 5.26 1.10
CA ALA A 24 2.51 4.16 0.80
C ALA A 24 1.21 4.64 0.15
N LEU A 25 0.65 5.77 0.63
CA LEU A 25 -0.55 6.39 0.06
C LEU A 25 -0.31 6.87 -1.38
N ASP A 26 0.82 7.54 -1.61
CA ASP A 26 1.23 8.01 -2.94
C ASP A 26 1.37 6.83 -3.92
N TYR A 27 2.09 5.79 -3.49
CA TYR A 27 2.23 4.55 -4.25
C TYR A 27 0.89 3.90 -4.59
N VAL A 28 0.01 3.72 -3.60
CA VAL A 28 -1.30 3.09 -3.83
C VAL A 28 -2.16 3.94 -4.77
N TYR A 29 -2.06 5.27 -4.69
CA TYR A 29 -2.76 6.17 -5.60
C TYR A 29 -2.29 6.00 -7.05
N GLU A 30 -0.97 5.97 -7.28
CA GLU A 30 -0.40 5.70 -8.61
C GLU A 30 -0.86 4.35 -9.16
N GLN A 31 -0.84 3.30 -8.33
CA GLN A 31 -1.29 1.96 -8.72
C GLN A 31 -2.80 1.92 -9.00
N PHE A 32 -3.60 2.67 -8.24
CA PHE A 32 -5.03 2.81 -8.45
C PHE A 32 -5.36 3.50 -9.79
N GLU A 33 -4.57 4.48 -10.21
CA GLU A 33 -4.71 5.13 -11.52
C GLU A 33 -4.22 4.25 -12.67
N THR A 34 -3.19 3.43 -12.43
CA THR A 34 -2.53 2.61 -13.47
C THR A 34 -3.24 1.27 -13.72
N HIS A 35 -3.74 0.61 -12.68
CA HIS A 35 -4.32 -0.73 -12.81
C HIS A 35 -5.81 -0.74 -13.20
N HIS A 36 -6.18 -1.72 -14.04
CA HIS A 36 -7.55 -1.94 -14.48
C HIS A 36 -8.48 -2.48 -13.38
N ALA A 37 -9.79 -2.44 -13.64
CA ALA A 37 -10.88 -2.64 -12.70
C ALA A 37 -10.80 -3.86 -11.74
N GLN A 38 -10.10 -4.94 -12.09
CA GLN A 38 -10.06 -6.17 -11.29
C GLN A 38 -9.45 -6.01 -9.89
N ILE A 39 -8.45 -5.15 -9.73
CA ILE A 39 -7.77 -4.93 -8.44
C ILE A 39 -7.94 -3.50 -7.91
N ARG A 40 -8.74 -2.69 -8.61
CA ARG A 40 -8.99 -1.29 -8.26
C ARG A 40 -9.66 -1.14 -6.89
N GLU A 41 -10.59 -2.04 -6.56
CA GLU A 41 -11.23 -2.06 -5.24
C GLU A 41 -10.24 -2.42 -4.12
N VAL A 42 -9.28 -3.31 -4.41
CA VAL A 42 -8.21 -3.68 -3.45
C VAL A 42 -7.30 -2.48 -3.18
N TRP A 43 -6.91 -1.75 -4.21
CA TRP A 43 -6.13 -0.52 -4.05
C TRP A 43 -6.90 0.57 -3.29
N ALA A 44 -8.20 0.75 -3.57
CA ALA A 44 -9.04 1.70 -2.82
C ALA A 44 -9.19 1.33 -1.33
N ASP A 45 -9.40 0.05 -1.02
CA ASP A 45 -9.48 -0.43 0.36
C ASP A 45 -8.14 -0.26 1.09
N THR A 46 -7.03 -0.54 0.40
CA THR A 46 -5.67 -0.33 0.92
C THR A 46 -5.41 1.15 1.21
N TYR A 47 -5.81 2.05 0.30
CA TYR A 47 -5.68 3.50 0.48
C TYR A 47 -6.45 3.97 1.71
N ASN A 48 -7.69 3.55 1.87
CA ASN A 48 -8.52 3.91 3.04
C ASN A 48 -7.91 3.41 4.35
N ALA A 49 -7.39 2.18 4.37
CA ALA A 49 -6.74 1.63 5.55
C ALA A 49 -5.47 2.42 5.94
N LEU A 50 -4.65 2.81 4.95
CA LEU A 50 -3.46 3.63 5.17
C LEU A 50 -3.83 5.04 5.65
N ALA A 51 -4.90 5.64 5.09
CA ALA A 51 -5.37 6.96 5.50
C ALA A 51 -5.91 6.94 6.93
N GLN A 52 -6.69 5.93 7.29
CA GLN A 52 -7.19 5.73 8.66
C GLN A 52 -6.04 5.49 9.65
N ALA A 53 -5.07 4.65 9.30
CA ALA A 53 -3.89 4.42 10.12
C ALA A 53 -3.05 5.70 10.30
N CYS A 54 -2.99 6.54 9.27
CA CYS A 54 -2.29 7.83 9.36
C CYS A 54 -3.01 8.82 10.29
N ASP A 55 -4.34 8.86 10.27
CA ASP A 55 -5.17 9.74 11.10
C ASP A 55 -5.19 9.29 12.58
N SER A 56 -5.37 7.99 12.79
CA SER A 56 -5.40 7.37 14.12
C SER A 56 -4.04 7.41 14.81
N GLY A 57 -2.96 7.18 14.05
CA GLY A 57 -1.60 7.08 14.58
C GLY A 57 -1.36 5.82 15.45
N ASP A 58 -2.31 4.88 15.46
CA ASP A 58 -2.20 3.62 16.17
C ASP A 58 -1.28 2.65 15.45
N ASP A 59 -0.28 2.15 16.18
CA ASP A 59 0.72 1.20 15.67
C ASP A 59 0.11 -0.09 15.11
N GLY A 60 -0.99 -0.58 15.69
CA GLY A 60 -1.70 -1.76 15.22
C GLY A 60 -2.43 -1.52 13.91
N GLU A 61 -3.05 -0.34 13.74
CA GLU A 61 -3.66 0.05 12.47
C GLU A 61 -2.63 0.27 11.37
N ILE A 62 -1.46 0.85 11.71
CA ILE A 62 -0.33 1.01 10.78
C ILE A 62 0.18 -0.35 10.31
N GLU A 63 0.34 -1.33 11.21
CA GLU A 63 0.74 -2.68 10.83
C GLU A 63 -0.31 -3.40 9.98
N ALA A 64 -1.60 -3.26 10.32
CA ALA A 64 -2.69 -3.83 9.54
C ALA A 64 -2.76 -3.22 8.13
N ALA A 65 -2.63 -1.90 8.00
CA ALA A 65 -2.60 -1.20 6.72
C ALA A 65 -1.37 -1.61 5.88
N ARG A 66 -0.22 -1.80 6.53
CA ARG A 66 0.99 -2.35 5.88
C ARG A 66 0.76 -3.75 5.33
N HIS A 67 0.10 -4.63 6.08
CA HIS A 67 -0.21 -5.98 5.61
C HIS A 67 -1.15 -5.96 4.40
N LYS A 68 -2.16 -5.07 4.39
CA LYS A 68 -3.02 -4.87 3.21
C LYS A 68 -2.24 -4.40 1.99
N LEU A 69 -1.29 -3.47 2.18
CA LEU A 69 -0.42 -3.01 1.10
C LEU A 69 0.40 -4.15 0.49
N LEU A 70 1.00 -5.01 1.32
CA LEU A 70 1.75 -6.18 0.85
C LEU A 70 0.86 -7.16 0.08
N ASP A 71 -0.36 -7.39 0.55
CA ASP A 71 -1.32 -8.27 -0.12
C ASP A 71 -1.74 -7.71 -1.48
N ALA A 72 -2.05 -6.41 -1.55
CA ALA A 72 -2.41 -5.71 -2.78
C ALA A 72 -1.28 -5.77 -3.83
N ILE A 73 -0.02 -5.53 -3.42
CA ILE A 73 1.15 -5.64 -4.29
C ILE A 73 1.32 -7.07 -4.82
N ASN A 74 1.16 -8.08 -3.96
CA ASN A 74 1.25 -9.48 -4.37
C ASN A 74 0.15 -9.86 -5.36
N LEU A 75 -1.10 -9.44 -5.11
CA LEU A 75 -2.23 -9.66 -6.00
C LEU A 75 -2.00 -9.01 -7.37
N ALA A 76 -1.50 -7.77 -7.40
CA ALA A 76 -1.18 -7.06 -8.64
C ALA A 76 -0.11 -7.78 -9.47
N HIS A 77 0.89 -8.36 -8.81
CA HIS A 77 1.92 -9.17 -9.46
C HIS A 77 1.38 -10.51 -9.98
N MET A 78 0.55 -11.22 -9.20
CA MET A 78 0.00 -12.51 -9.61
C MET A 78 -1.07 -12.40 -10.70
N GLY A 79 -1.82 -11.30 -10.74
CA GLY A 79 -2.85 -11.04 -11.76
C GLY A 79 -2.29 -10.62 -13.14
N SER A 80 -0.98 -10.44 -13.26
CA SER A 80 -0.31 -10.01 -14.50
C SER A 80 0.27 -11.17 -15.34
N ALA A 81 -0.11 -12.42 -15.03
CA ALA A 81 0.39 -13.65 -15.69
C ALA A 81 -0.62 -14.29 -16.65
#